data_AF-A0A8T5IIR4-F1
#
_entry.id   AF-A0A8T5IIR4-F1
#
_cell.length_a   1.000
_cell.length_b   1.000
_cell.length_c   1.000
_cell.angle_alpha   90.00
_cell.angle_beta   90.00
_cell.angle_gamma   90.00
#
_symmetry.space_group_name_H-M   'P 1'
#
loop_
_entity.id
_entity.type
_entity.pdbx_description
1 polymer ?
#
loop_
_entity_poly.entity_id
_entity_poly.type
_entity_poly.pdbx_seq_one_letter_code
_entity_poly.pdbx_strand_id
1 'polypeptide(L)'
;MRESEQRKKIVEYLKRNLKKGYTLDSLRWALINQDYSKVLIENAIDKVHQELAEKAPILKEKPKITYQIMDEEDNPVNFKKPWWKFFS
;
A
#
# COMPACT_ATOMS: atom_id res chain seq x y z
N MET A 1 26.37 -22.31 -6.68
CA MET A 1 26.06 -20.88 -6.42
C MET A 1 25.75 -20.76 -4.93
N ARG A 2 26.30 -19.77 -4.20
CA ARG A 2 26.01 -19.61 -2.76
C ARG A 2 24.55 -19.20 -2.57
N GLU A 3 23.86 -19.76 -1.57
CA GLU A 3 22.43 -19.49 -1.30
C GLU A 3 22.13 -18.00 -1.15
N SER A 4 23.04 -17.26 -0.51
CA SER A 4 22.95 -15.80 -0.34
C SER A 4 22.87 -15.04 -1.68
N GLU A 5 23.59 -15.50 -2.69
CA GLU A 5 23.59 -14.88 -4.02
C GLU A 5 22.31 -15.23 -4.79
N GLN A 6 21.75 -16.43 -4.60
CA GLN A 6 20.45 -16.80 -5.20
C GLN A 6 19.34 -15.92 -4.62
N ARG A 7 19.33 -15.75 -3.30
CA ARG A 7 18.33 -14.91 -2.61
C ARG A 7 18.36 -13.47 -3.10
N LYS A 8 19.55 -12.86 -3.25
CA LYS A 8 19.69 -11.51 -3.80
C LYS A 8 19.09 -11.39 -5.20
N LYS A 9 19.35 -12.37 -6.08
CA LYS A 9 18.81 -12.40 -7.44
C LYS A 9 17.28 -12.47 -7.44
N ILE A 10 16.69 -13.29 -6.57
CA ILE A 10 15.22 -13.39 -6.48
C ILE A 10 14.62 -12.09 -5.96
N VAL A 11 15.21 -11.49 -4.94
CA VAL A 11 14.77 -10.19 -4.41
C VAL A 11 14.82 -9.12 -5.51
N GLU A 12 15.88 -9.08 -6.32
CA GLU A 12 15.99 -8.13 -7.42
C GLU A 12 15.00 -8.40 -8.54
N TYR A 13 14.79 -9.66 -8.90
CA TYR A 13 13.78 -10.09 -9.87
C TYR A 13 12.37 -9.66 -9.41
N LEU A 14 12.02 -9.92 -8.16
CA LEU A 14 10.73 -9.52 -7.59
C LEU A 14 10.55 -8.00 -7.67
N LYS A 15 11.53 -7.22 -7.20
CA LYS A 15 11.46 -5.74 -7.25
C LYS A 15 11.30 -5.20 -8.67
N ARG A 16 12.07 -5.72 -9.64
CA ARG A 16 12.01 -5.28 -11.04
C ARG A 16 10.64 -5.57 -11.66
N ASN A 17 10.02 -6.70 -11.33
CA ASN A 17 8.71 -7.05 -11.90
C ASN A 17 7.53 -6.45 -11.14
N LEU A 18 7.63 -6.22 -9.83
CA LEU A 18 6.64 -5.42 -9.10
C LEU A 18 6.55 -3.99 -9.67
N LYS A 19 7.69 -3.39 -10.02
CA LYS A 19 7.72 -2.08 -10.71
C LYS A 19 7.03 -2.09 -12.09
N LYS A 20 6.91 -3.26 -12.73
CA LYS A 20 6.21 -3.43 -14.01
C LYS A 20 4.71 -3.71 -13.82
N GLY A 21 4.23 -3.85 -12.59
CA GLY A 21 2.82 -4.12 -12.27
C GLY A 21 2.44 -5.60 -12.15
N TYR A 22 3.41 -6.52 -12.11
CA TYR A 22 3.11 -7.93 -11.82
C TYR A 22 2.71 -8.11 -10.35
N THR A 23 1.86 -9.08 -10.06
CA THR A 23 1.48 -9.44 -8.68
C THR A 23 2.50 -10.37 -8.06
N LEU A 24 2.67 -10.32 -6.73
CA LEU A 24 3.55 -11.23 -6.00
C LEU A 24 3.21 -12.70 -6.28
N ASP A 25 1.92 -13.05 -6.33
CA ASP A 25 1.48 -14.42 -6.62
C ASP A 25 1.92 -14.90 -7.99
N SER A 26 1.80 -14.07 -9.02
CA SER A 26 2.24 -14.42 -10.37
C SER A 26 3.75 -14.69 -10.43
N LEU A 27 4.54 -13.88 -9.72
CA LEU A 27 5.99 -14.01 -9.66
C LEU A 27 6.42 -15.22 -8.83
N ARG A 28 5.69 -15.52 -7.75
CA ARG A 28 5.87 -16.72 -6.95
C ARG A 28 5.68 -17.97 -7.79
N TRP A 29 4.59 -18.06 -8.57
CA TRP A 29 4.37 -19.18 -9.49
C TRP A 29 5.45 -19.28 -10.56
N ALA A 30 5.89 -18.16 -11.13
CA ALA A 30 6.98 -18.15 -12.11
C ALA A 30 8.30 -18.70 -11.53
N LEU A 31 8.63 -18.37 -10.27
CA LEU A 31 9.83 -18.86 -9.59
C LEU A 31 9.71 -20.34 -9.19
N ILE A 32 8.52 -20.79 -8.79
CA ILE A 32 8.26 -22.22 -8.53
C ILE A 32 8.44 -23.03 -9.83
N ASN A 33 7.92 -22.54 -10.96
CA ASN A 33 8.09 -23.18 -12.26
C ASN A 33 9.53 -23.19 -12.76
N GLN A 34 10.39 -22.31 -12.22
CA GLN A 34 11.83 -22.28 -12.47
C GLN A 34 12.64 -23.15 -11.49
N ASP A 35 11.95 -24.00 -10.72
CA ASP A 35 12.54 -24.94 -9.75
C ASP A 35 13.30 -24.26 -8.60
N TYR A 36 12.91 -23.04 -8.23
CA TYR A 36 13.39 -22.42 -7.00
C TYR A 36 12.69 -23.01 -5.78
N SER A 37 13.47 -23.25 -4.72
CA SER A 37 12.92 -23.69 -3.43
C SER A 37 11.88 -22.70 -2.91
N LYS A 38 10.70 -23.22 -2.58
CA LYS A 38 9.59 -22.45 -1.99
C LYS A 38 10.05 -21.64 -0.77
N VAL A 39 10.86 -22.23 0.09
CA VAL A 39 11.40 -21.55 1.29
C VAL A 39 12.24 -20.33 0.92
N LEU A 40 13.03 -20.43 -0.15
CA LEU A 40 13.87 -19.32 -0.60
C LEU A 40 13.04 -18.20 -1.24
N ILE A 41 11.95 -18.56 -1.93
CA ILE A 41 10.99 -17.62 -2.51
C ILE A 41 10.27 -16.84 -1.40
N GLU A 42 9.69 -17.51 -0.40
CA GLU A 42 8.98 -16.84 0.71
C GLU A 42 9.88 -15.86 1.43
N ASN A 43 11.09 -16.29 1.79
CA ASN A 43 12.07 -15.43 2.44
C ASN A 43 12.44 -14.20 1.61
N ALA A 44 12.50 -14.34 0.28
CA ALA A 44 12.78 -13.22 -0.61
C ALA A 44 11.59 -12.25 -0.68
N ILE A 45 10.35 -12.77 -0.68
CA ILE A 45 9.12 -11.97 -0.62
C ILE A 45 9.08 -11.16 0.68
N ASP A 46 9.36 -11.79 1.84
CA ASP A 46 9.40 -11.10 3.13
C ASP A 46 10.41 -9.97 3.13
N LYS A 47 11.59 -10.20 2.55
CA LYS A 47 12.62 -9.16 2.44
C LYS A 47 12.17 -8.00 1.55
N VAL A 48 11.48 -8.29 0.44
CA VAL A 48 10.91 -7.26 -0.43
C VAL A 48 9.83 -6.47 0.31
N HIS A 49 8.95 -7.12 1.07
CA HIS A 49 7.94 -6.43 1.87
C HIS A 49 8.55 -5.49 2.92
N GLN A 50 9.57 -5.95 3.64
CA GLN A 50 10.29 -5.10 4.60
C GLN A 50 10.84 -3.84 3.93
N GLU A 51 11.52 -3.99 2.79
CA GLU A 51 12.10 -2.85 2.08
C GLU A 51 11.05 -1.91 1.46
N LEU A 52 9.90 -2.45 1.03
CA LEU A 52 8.79 -1.64 0.53
C LEU A 52 8.09 -0.89 1.66
N ALA A 53 7.93 -1.52 2.82
CA ALA A 53 7.39 -0.88 4.01
C ALA A 53 8.30 0.24 4.52
N GLU A 54 9.62 0.04 4.50
CA GLU A 54 10.61 1.08 4.82
C GLU A 54 10.58 2.26 3.84
N LYS A 55 10.28 2.00 2.56
CA LYS A 55 10.17 3.03 1.51
C LYS A 55 8.80 3.65 1.40
N ALA A 56 7.76 3.03 1.96
CA ALA A 56 6.42 3.56 1.90
C ALA A 56 6.42 4.95 2.54
N PRO A 57 5.92 5.99 1.85
CA PRO A 57 5.82 7.29 2.44
C PRO A 57 4.92 7.16 3.67
N ILE A 58 5.42 7.64 4.82
CA ILE A 58 4.60 7.77 6.03
C ILE A 58 3.44 8.70 5.64
N LEU A 59 2.25 8.13 5.41
CA LEU A 59 1.04 8.88 5.13
C LEU A 59 0.67 9.64 6.41
N LYS A 60 1.31 10.80 6.59
CA LYS A 60 0.98 11.77 7.64
C LYS A 60 -0.28 12.54 7.23
N GLU A 61 -1.35 11.83 6.88
CA GLU A 61 -2.64 12.47 6.79
C GLU A 61 -3.10 12.76 8.21
N LYS A 62 -3.17 14.04 8.56
CA LYS A 62 -3.74 14.46 9.84
C LYS A 62 -5.17 13.91 9.89
N PRO A 63 -5.61 13.28 10.99
CA PRO A 63 -7.01 12.90 11.13
C PRO A 63 -7.86 14.17 11.04
N LYS A 64 -8.66 14.30 9.99
CA LYS A 64 -9.58 15.43 9.82
C LYS A 64 -10.85 15.11 10.60
N ILE A 65 -10.95 15.61 11.82
CA ILE A 65 -12.18 15.50 12.62
C ILE A 65 -13.25 16.38 11.94
N THR A 66 -14.24 15.75 11.31
CA THR A 66 -15.41 16.46 10.77
C THR A 66 -16.48 16.52 11.85
N TYR A 67 -16.80 17.72 12.32
CA TYR A 67 -17.95 17.95 13.21
C TYR A 67 -19.21 18.10 12.35
N GLN A 68 -20.19 17.22 12.54
CA GLN A 68 -21.54 17.37 12.01
C GLN A 68 -22.44 17.79 13.17
N ILE A 69 -23.23 18.85 12.98
CA ILE A 69 -24.23 19.28 13.98
C ILE A 69 -25.50 18.50 13.67
N MET A 70 -25.90 17.63 14.61
CA MET A 70 -27.14 16.86 14.55
C MET A 70 -28.25 17.62 15.29
N ASP A 71 -29.49 17.50 14.82
CA ASP A 71 -30.67 17.97 15.55
C ASP A 71 -31.19 16.91 16.54
N GLU A 72 -32.26 17.22 17.28
CA GLU A 72 -32.87 16.32 18.28
C GLU A 72 -33.45 15.02 17.67
N GLU A 73 -33.57 14.95 16.34
CA GLU A 73 -34.08 13.82 15.56
C GLU A 73 -32.97 13.09 14.79
N ASP A 74 -31.69 13.33 15.14
CA ASP A 74 -30.50 12.75 14.51
C ASP A 74 -30.30 13.13 13.02
N ASN A 75 -30.90 14.23 12.54
CA ASN A 75 -30.70 14.70 11.17
C ASN A 75 -29.56 15.73 11.07
N PRO A 76 -28.80 15.73 9.96
CA PRO A 76 -27.71 16.67 9.74
C PRO A 76 -28.22 18.08 9.42
N VAL A 77 -27.92 19.05 10.29
CA VAL A 77 -28.35 20.45 10.13
C VAL A 77 -27.50 21.16 9.07
N ASN A 78 -28.13 21.58 7.98
CA ASN A 78 -27.45 22.26 6.86
C ASN A 78 -27.69 23.78 6.90
N PHE A 79 -26.70 24.54 7.43
CA PHE A 79 -26.79 26.00 7.51
C PHE A 79 -26.58 26.63 6.11
N LYS A 80 -27.67 26.96 5.40
CA LYS A 80 -27.60 27.79 4.19
C LYS A 80 -27.18 29.22 4.57
N LYS A 81 -26.22 29.81 3.84
CA LYS A 81 -25.77 31.19 4.10
C LYS A 81 -26.93 32.18 3.93
N PRO A 82 -27.12 33.13 4.85
CA PRO A 82 -28.16 34.15 4.72
C PRO A 82 -27.83 35.12 3.57
N TRP A 83 -28.87 35.43 2.79
CA TRP A 83 -28.84 36.22 1.56
C TRP A 83 -28.27 37.64 1.71
N TRP A 84 -28.32 38.22 2.90
CA TRP A 84 -27.79 39.56 3.19
C TRP A 84 -26.27 39.67 3.04
N LYS A 85 -25.52 38.55 3.09
CA LYS A 85 -24.06 38.56 2.86
C LYS A 85 -23.66 38.84 1.41
N PHE A 86 -24.62 38.87 0.48
CA PHE A 86 -24.35 39.19 -0.93
C PHE A 86 -24.40 40.70 -1.24
N PHE A 87 -24.87 41.53 -0.30
CA PHE A 87 -25.07 42.98 -0.51
C PHE A 87 -24.08 43.87 0.27
N SER A 88 -23.04 43.29 0.89
CA SER A 88 -22.01 44.01 1.64
C SER A 88 -20.70 44.09 0.88
#